data_AF-A0A9E0NXL6-F1
#
_entry.id   AF-A0A9E0NXL6-F1
#
_cell.length_a   1.000
_cell.length_b   1.000
_cell.length_c   1.000
_cell.angle_alpha   90.00
_cell.angle_beta   90.00
_cell.angle_gamma   90.00
#
_symmetry.space_group_name_H-M   'P 1'
#
loop_
_entity.id
_entity.type
_entity.pdbx_description
1 polymer ?
#
loop_
_entity_poly.entity_id
_entity_poly.type
_entity_poly.pdbx_seq_one_letter_code
_entity_poly.pdbx_strand_id
1 'polypeptide(L)'
;MENKKLVKLLQHDQIVIDEILNGLLKIEFSDNEDFYYFIRRLNILENDVFFTKYVNDIEYITILKKIFIQIDRKKYLFYEYKYKLISIISKIKDMYQLYNQRIQENEYNEKRDEEINICRESILTQSVYFSDELVEMDKHKEYFYIKLFLNKDINMFHLTRNNFLYYLKQFGKPFNFTPSNLENTFYDYIILDYKVVKGTDVDKIVSEFQDEAVVDYKIMKIEDNVNVYNIKFYYKTQKYSTPDPIFENFNIIDSNCYETLVDCYVNEQSNIDIIDKLFHRDFWDVDLVIVKRFDERESRIFVLTDIMKYNVDYFKFRITEILEDKKISDIIYKSRIDFSGLQLLEKIKEKYNVEYAGYNV
;
A
#
# COMPACT_ATOMS: atom_id res chain seq x y z
N MET A 1 28.45 20.36 -7.31
CA MET A 1 27.13 20.51 -7.97
C MET A 1 26.06 19.66 -7.28
N GLU A 2 26.41 18.50 -6.71
CA GLU A 2 25.52 17.62 -5.92
C GLU A 2 24.98 18.26 -4.64
N ASN A 3 25.80 18.91 -3.81
CA ASN A 3 25.33 19.54 -2.55
C ASN A 3 24.24 20.60 -2.77
N LYS A 4 24.25 21.33 -3.91
CA LYS A 4 23.20 22.30 -4.23
C LYS A 4 21.85 21.65 -4.56
N LYS A 5 21.85 20.44 -5.11
CA LYS A 5 20.61 19.68 -5.37
C LYS A 5 20.06 19.13 -4.05
N LEU A 6 20.94 18.56 -3.22
CA LEU A 6 20.56 18.02 -1.91
C LEU A 6 20.01 19.10 -0.96
N VAL A 7 20.61 20.30 -0.94
CA VAL A 7 20.09 21.43 -0.15
C VAL A 7 18.69 21.84 -0.60
N LYS A 8 18.43 21.89 -1.91
CA LYS A 8 17.10 22.21 -2.43
C LYS A 8 16.06 21.16 -2.05
N LEU A 9 16.45 19.89 -2.07
CA LEU A 9 15.58 18.79 -1.68
C LEU A 9 15.21 18.88 -0.19
N LEU A 10 16.20 19.03 0.69
CA LEU A 10 15.95 19.18 2.13
C LEU A 10 15.13 20.44 2.48
N GLN A 11 15.30 21.52 1.72
CA GLN A 11 14.46 22.72 1.88
C GLN A 11 13.00 22.45 1.46
N HIS A 12 12.78 21.68 0.41
CA HIS A 12 11.46 21.22 0.00
C HIS A 12 10.83 20.32 1.07
N ASP A 13 11.59 19.35 1.60
CA ASP A 13 11.13 18.46 2.67
C ASP A 13 10.71 19.23 3.93
N GLN A 14 11.47 20.26 4.32
CA GLN A 14 11.09 21.12 5.44
C GLN A 14 9.75 21.83 5.23
N ILE A 15 9.46 22.28 4.00
CA ILE A 15 8.16 22.88 3.67
C ILE A 15 7.05 21.84 3.83
N VAL A 16 7.25 20.62 3.34
CA VAL A 16 6.28 19.53 3.47
C VAL A 16 6.04 19.17 4.94
N ILE A 17 7.09 19.10 5.76
CA ILE A 17 6.97 18.87 7.21
C ILE A 17 6.18 20.00 7.87
N ASP A 18 6.41 21.25 7.48
CA ASP A 18 5.65 22.41 7.97
C ASP A 18 4.18 22.39 7.56
N GLU A 19 3.85 21.93 6.35
CA GLU A 19 2.46 21.72 5.94
C GLU A 19 1.77 20.67 6.81
N ILE A 20 2.48 19.59 7.18
CA ILE A 20 1.95 18.57 8.09
C ILE A 20 1.69 19.17 9.47
N LEU A 21 2.69 19.82 10.09
CA LEU A 21 2.55 20.44 11.42
C LEU A 21 1.41 21.46 11.47
N ASN A 22 1.37 22.36 10.51
CA ASN A 22 0.32 23.38 10.43
C ASN A 22 -1.06 22.76 10.20
N GLY A 23 -1.15 21.70 9.40
CA GLY A 23 -2.39 20.96 9.21
C GLY A 23 -2.89 20.36 10.53
N LEU A 24 -2.03 19.68 11.28
CA LEU A 24 -2.41 19.07 12.57
C LEU A 24 -2.89 20.09 13.61
N LEU A 25 -2.24 21.26 13.65
CA LEU A 25 -2.63 22.33 14.58
C LEU A 25 -4.02 22.87 14.29
N LYS A 26 -4.40 22.95 13.01
CA LYS A 26 -5.69 23.50 12.54
C LYS A 26 -6.88 22.56 12.70
N ILE A 27 -6.66 21.29 13.03
CA ILE A 27 -7.76 20.35 13.25
C ILE A 27 -8.50 20.71 14.53
N GLU A 28 -9.73 21.21 14.36
CA GLU A 28 -10.70 21.47 15.42
C GLU A 28 -11.61 20.25 15.66
N PHE A 29 -12.12 19.63 14.58
CA PHE A 29 -13.04 18.48 14.61
C PHE A 29 -12.52 17.30 13.80
N SER A 30 -11.93 16.29 14.46
CA SER A 30 -11.25 15.19 13.76
C SER A 30 -12.17 14.37 12.87
N ASP A 31 -13.46 14.23 13.20
CA ASP A 31 -14.44 13.42 12.46
C ASP A 31 -14.59 13.85 10.98
N ASN A 32 -14.35 15.13 10.68
CA ASN A 32 -14.49 15.70 9.34
C ASN A 32 -13.17 15.72 8.55
N GLU A 33 -12.06 15.38 9.17
CA GLU A 33 -10.74 15.49 8.55
C GLU A 33 -10.41 14.28 7.66
N ASP A 34 -9.73 14.53 6.55
CA ASP A 34 -9.09 13.49 5.73
C ASP A 34 -7.65 13.32 6.18
N PHE A 35 -7.39 12.40 7.12
CA PHE A 35 -6.02 12.17 7.61
C PHE A 35 -5.11 11.57 6.52
N TYR A 36 -5.69 11.10 5.41
CA TYR A 36 -4.94 10.71 4.21
C TYR A 36 -4.21 11.89 3.55
N TYR A 37 -4.59 13.14 3.84
CA TYR A 37 -3.79 14.31 3.48
C TYR A 37 -2.36 14.22 4.03
N PHE A 38 -2.21 13.88 5.32
CA PHE A 38 -0.89 13.79 5.96
C PHE A 38 -0.06 12.64 5.40
N ILE A 39 -0.71 11.49 5.11
CA ILE A 39 -0.05 10.35 4.46
C ILE A 39 0.51 10.76 3.09
N ARG A 40 -0.26 11.53 2.29
CA ARG A 40 0.21 12.02 0.99
C ARG A 40 1.45 12.90 1.11
N ARG A 41 1.53 13.73 2.16
CA ARG A 41 2.70 14.56 2.45
C ARG A 41 3.89 13.73 2.91
N LEU A 42 3.67 12.74 3.77
CA LEU A 42 4.71 11.80 4.21
C LEU A 42 5.31 10.98 3.06
N ASN A 43 4.50 10.58 2.07
CA ASN A 43 5.01 9.88 0.88
C ASN A 43 5.94 10.76 0.03
N ILE A 44 5.79 12.10 0.06
CA ILE A 44 6.73 12.99 -0.61
C ILE A 44 8.10 12.89 0.08
N LEU A 45 8.12 12.94 1.42
CA LEU A 45 9.34 12.77 2.20
C LEU A 45 9.98 11.38 1.98
N GLU A 46 9.17 10.32 1.96
CA GLU A 46 9.64 8.95 1.72
C GLU A 46 10.33 8.79 0.36
N ASN A 47 9.77 9.39 -0.69
CA ASN A 47 10.38 9.40 -2.02
C ASN A 47 11.68 10.22 -2.01
N ASP A 48 11.68 11.37 -1.33
CA ASP A 48 12.85 12.25 -1.26
C ASP A 48 13.98 11.59 -0.44
N VAL A 49 13.67 10.72 0.53
CA VAL A 49 14.66 9.97 1.33
C VAL A 49 15.61 9.14 0.45
N PHE A 50 15.16 8.59 -0.68
CA PHE A 50 16.03 7.84 -1.62
C PHE A 50 17.14 8.71 -2.23
N PHE A 51 16.87 10.01 -2.41
CA PHE A 51 17.84 10.97 -2.92
C PHE A 51 18.67 11.65 -1.82
N THR A 52 18.20 11.57 -0.57
CA THR A 52 19.00 11.94 0.59
C THR A 52 19.88 10.76 1.01
N LYS A 53 21.05 11.02 1.60
CA LYS A 53 21.89 9.94 2.14
C LYS A 53 21.35 9.40 3.49
N TYR A 54 20.10 9.71 3.85
CA TYR A 54 19.51 9.51 5.16
C TYR A 54 18.44 8.39 5.15
N VAL A 55 18.79 7.24 4.57
CA VAL A 55 17.87 6.10 4.37
C VAL A 55 17.17 5.66 5.65
N ASN A 56 17.82 5.80 6.82
CA ASN A 56 17.25 5.43 8.12
C ASN A 56 15.97 6.23 8.46
N ASP A 57 15.76 7.39 7.85
CA ASP A 57 14.57 8.21 8.08
C ASP A 57 13.29 7.51 7.57
N ILE A 58 13.42 6.55 6.65
CA ILE A 58 12.29 5.78 6.09
C ILE A 58 11.51 5.05 7.18
N GLU A 59 12.21 4.60 8.23
CA GLU A 59 11.60 3.92 9.37
C GLU A 59 10.63 4.85 10.10
N TYR A 60 11.04 6.09 10.37
CA TYR A 60 10.22 7.08 11.07
C TYR A 60 9.00 7.50 10.25
N ILE A 61 9.20 7.73 8.95
CA ILE A 61 8.13 8.08 8.02
C ILE A 61 7.11 6.95 7.92
N THR A 62 7.58 5.69 7.87
CA THR A 62 6.73 4.50 7.86
C THR A 62 5.89 4.39 9.12
N ILE A 63 6.47 4.62 10.30
CA ILE A 63 5.72 4.57 11.56
C ILE A 63 4.66 5.68 11.59
N LEU A 64 4.99 6.92 11.21
CA LEU A 64 4.01 8.00 11.15
C LEU A 64 2.86 7.71 10.17
N LYS A 65 3.14 7.12 9.00
CA LYS A 65 2.10 6.68 8.06
C LYS A 65 1.16 5.67 8.72
N LYS A 66 1.69 4.66 9.42
CA LYS A 66 0.87 3.68 10.16
C LYS A 66 -0.03 4.36 11.20
N ILE A 67 0.51 5.34 11.93
CA ILE A 67 -0.25 6.11 12.93
C ILE A 67 -1.38 6.88 12.26
N PHE A 68 -1.12 7.62 11.18
CA PHE A 68 -2.17 8.38 10.49
C PHE A 68 -3.25 7.50 9.88
N ILE A 69 -2.90 6.31 9.38
CA ILE A 69 -3.87 5.32 8.91
C ILE A 69 -4.80 4.90 10.06
N GLN A 70 -4.24 4.64 11.25
CA GLN A 70 -5.04 4.23 12.41
C GLN A 70 -5.97 5.36 12.90
N ILE A 71 -5.48 6.59 12.90
CA ILE A 71 -6.29 7.76 13.24
C ILE A 71 -7.39 7.97 12.21
N ASP A 72 -7.11 7.83 10.91
CA ASP A 72 -8.14 7.94 9.86
C ASP A 72 -9.28 6.93 10.06
N ARG A 73 -8.92 5.70 10.45
CA ARG A 73 -9.87 4.61 10.76
C ARG A 73 -10.68 4.86 12.05
N LYS A 74 -10.11 5.58 13.00
CA LYS A 74 -10.68 5.86 14.32
C LYS A 74 -10.42 7.32 14.67
N LYS A 75 -11.14 8.23 14.02
CA LYS A 75 -10.89 9.68 14.05
C LYS A 75 -10.85 10.29 15.46
N TYR A 76 -11.57 9.70 16.43
CA TYR A 76 -11.52 10.09 17.83
C TYR A 76 -10.12 9.97 18.47
N LEU A 77 -9.29 9.01 18.00
CA LEU A 77 -7.92 8.80 18.48
C LEU A 77 -7.00 10.00 18.22
N PHE A 78 -7.35 10.87 17.27
CA PHE A 78 -6.57 12.06 17.00
C PHE A 78 -6.36 12.90 18.27
N TYR A 79 -7.38 13.09 19.10
CA TYR A 79 -7.27 13.96 20.28
C TYR A 79 -6.34 13.38 21.35
N GLU A 80 -6.34 12.05 21.50
CA GLU A 80 -5.46 11.33 22.42
C GLU A 80 -4.00 11.46 21.99
N TYR A 81 -3.77 11.58 20.69
CA TYR A 81 -2.44 11.51 20.09
C TYR A 81 -1.90 12.83 19.54
N LYS A 82 -2.71 13.88 19.47
CA LYS A 82 -2.39 15.17 18.82
C LYS A 82 -1.04 15.73 19.27
N TYR A 83 -0.81 15.81 20.58
CA TYR A 83 0.42 16.38 21.12
C TYR A 83 1.65 15.51 20.88
N LYS A 84 1.51 14.19 20.96
CA LYS A 84 2.59 13.24 20.65
C LYS A 84 2.96 13.32 19.17
N LEU A 85 1.98 13.36 18.27
CA LEU A 85 2.21 13.53 16.83
C LEU A 85 2.93 14.83 16.51
N ILE A 86 2.48 15.95 17.08
CA ILE A 86 3.14 17.25 16.90
C ILE A 86 4.57 17.19 17.41
N SER A 87 4.82 16.55 18.56
CA SER A 87 6.17 16.36 19.11
C SER A 87 7.07 15.57 18.15
N ILE A 88 6.63 14.39 17.68
CA ILE A 88 7.41 13.55 16.76
C ILE A 88 7.73 14.31 15.47
N ILE A 89 6.74 14.94 14.85
CA ILE A 89 6.91 15.64 13.58
C ILE A 89 7.77 16.90 13.76
N SER A 90 7.68 17.58 14.90
CA SER A 90 8.59 18.69 15.24
C SER A 90 10.03 18.21 15.38
N LYS A 91 10.26 17.02 15.96
CA LYS A 91 11.60 16.43 16.05
C LYS A 91 12.15 16.04 14.68
N ILE A 92 11.30 15.56 13.76
CA ILE A 92 11.70 15.33 12.36
C ILE A 92 12.07 16.67 11.70
N LYS A 93 11.31 17.73 11.94
CA LYS A 93 11.66 19.08 11.46
C LYS A 93 13.03 19.53 11.96
N ASP A 94 13.30 19.41 13.25
CA ASP A 94 14.59 19.74 13.86
C ASP A 94 15.73 18.96 13.17
N MET A 95 15.53 17.65 12.97
CA MET A 95 16.48 16.76 12.31
C MET A 95 16.80 17.21 10.87
N TYR A 96 15.77 17.55 10.08
CA TYR A 96 15.95 18.02 8.71
C TYR A 96 16.60 19.41 8.65
N GLN A 97 16.43 20.26 9.67
CA GLN A 97 17.17 21.51 9.81
C GLN A 97 18.66 21.26 10.05
N LEU A 98 19.00 20.33 10.93
CA LEU A 98 20.39 19.95 11.20
C LEU A 98 21.08 19.35 9.97
N TYR A 99 20.40 18.51 9.18
CA TYR A 99 20.93 18.01 7.90
C TYR A 99 21.29 19.13 6.93
N ASN A 100 20.37 20.09 6.76
CA ASN A 100 20.59 21.21 5.84
C ASN A 100 21.80 22.05 6.29
N GLN A 101 21.91 22.32 7.60
CA GLN A 101 23.06 23.03 8.16
C GLN A 101 24.36 22.24 7.95
N ARG A 102 24.37 20.92 8.16
CA ARG A 102 25.54 20.05 7.96
C ARG A 102 26.08 20.12 6.53
N ILE A 103 25.18 20.07 5.55
CA ILE A 103 25.55 20.13 4.13
C ILE A 103 26.06 21.52 3.74
N GLN A 104 25.56 22.58 4.38
CA GLN A 104 26.01 23.96 4.13
C GLN A 104 27.40 24.24 4.73
N GLU A 105 27.73 23.68 5.89
CA GLU A 105 29.06 23.86 6.51
C GLU A 105 30.18 23.14 5.76
N ASN A 106 29.86 22.07 5.04
CA ASN A 106 30.79 21.36 4.16
C ASN A 106 32.05 20.83 4.89
N GLU A 107 31.99 20.71 6.22
CA GLU A 107 33.00 20.15 7.13
C GLU A 107 32.34 19.19 8.13
N TYR A 108 33.10 18.23 8.64
CA TYR A 108 32.62 17.29 9.65
C TYR A 108 32.45 18.00 11.01
N ASN A 109 31.30 17.80 11.66
CA ASN A 109 30.97 18.41 12.94
C ASN A 109 30.31 17.37 13.87
N GLU A 110 31.11 16.83 14.80
CA GLU A 110 30.71 15.77 15.72
C GLU A 110 29.51 16.16 16.59
N LYS A 111 29.45 17.42 17.04
CA LYS A 111 28.34 17.93 17.85
C LYS A 111 27.00 17.88 17.11
N ARG A 112 27.01 18.12 15.79
CA ARG A 112 25.78 18.04 14.98
C ARG A 112 25.31 16.62 14.79
N ASP A 113 26.23 15.68 14.63
CA ASP A 113 25.89 14.27 14.52
C ASP A 113 25.29 13.77 15.83
N GLU A 114 25.75 14.25 16.98
CA GLU A 114 25.13 14.03 18.29
C GLU A 114 23.72 14.64 18.38
N GLU A 115 23.52 15.90 17.97
CA GLU A 115 22.21 16.56 17.94
C GLU A 115 21.20 15.84 17.04
N ILE A 116 21.65 15.34 15.87
CA ILE A 116 20.85 14.51 14.96
C ILE A 116 20.47 13.19 15.64
N ASN A 117 21.43 12.52 16.29
CA ASN A 117 21.17 11.25 16.97
C ASN A 117 20.19 11.41 18.14
N ILE A 118 20.28 12.49 18.91
CA ILE A 118 19.29 12.81 19.96
C ILE A 118 17.88 12.94 19.36
N CYS A 119 17.75 13.61 18.21
CA CYS A 119 16.46 13.70 17.52
C CYS A 119 15.95 12.32 17.10
N ARG A 120 16.82 11.48 16.51
CA ARG A 120 16.49 10.12 16.07
C ARG A 120 16.05 9.23 17.23
N GLU A 121 16.78 9.22 18.34
CA GLU A 121 16.41 8.44 19.53
C GLU A 121 15.09 8.92 20.13
N SER A 122 14.85 10.23 20.17
CA SER A 122 13.58 10.80 20.62
C SER A 122 12.43 10.37 19.71
N ILE A 123 12.62 10.38 18.39
CA ILE A 123 11.62 9.95 17.42
C ILE A 123 11.35 8.46 17.63
N LEU A 124 12.37 7.62 17.68
CA LEU A 124 12.25 6.17 17.89
C LEU A 124 11.50 5.84 19.17
N THR A 125 11.92 6.41 20.29
CA THR A 125 11.31 6.13 21.61
C THR A 125 9.83 6.49 21.62
N GLN A 126 9.47 7.67 21.10
CA GLN A 126 8.07 8.10 21.03
C GLN A 126 7.26 7.27 20.04
N SER A 127 7.87 6.85 18.93
CA SER A 127 7.23 6.05 17.88
C SER A 127 6.98 4.60 18.30
N VAL A 128 7.93 3.99 19.03
CA VAL A 128 7.79 2.64 19.61
C VAL A 128 6.66 2.61 20.63
N TYR A 129 6.64 3.56 21.56
CA TYR A 129 5.56 3.65 22.56
C TYR A 129 4.18 3.78 21.90
N PHE A 130 4.10 4.55 20.81
CA PHE A 130 2.87 4.71 20.04
C PHE A 130 2.47 3.43 19.31
N SER A 131 3.43 2.71 18.74
CA SER A 131 3.20 1.40 18.13
C SER A 131 2.69 0.39 19.16
N ASP A 132 3.27 0.38 20.36
CA ASP A 132 2.85 -0.50 21.45
C ASP A 132 1.42 -0.17 21.94
N GLU A 133 1.08 1.12 22.09
CA GLU A 133 -0.28 1.56 22.40
C GLU A 133 -1.29 1.10 21.32
N LEU A 134 -0.94 1.22 20.03
CA LEU A 134 -1.79 0.75 18.93
C LEU A 134 -1.92 -0.78 18.91
N VAL A 135 -0.84 -1.51 19.18
CA VAL A 135 -0.81 -2.98 19.26
C VAL A 135 -1.69 -3.46 20.42
N GLU A 136 -1.62 -2.82 21.60
CA GLU A 136 -2.53 -3.11 22.72
C GLU A 136 -4.01 -2.90 22.34
N MET A 137 -4.33 -1.87 21.57
CA MET A 137 -5.69 -1.63 21.09
C MET A 137 -6.21 -2.67 20.08
N ASP A 138 -5.32 -3.24 19.26
CA ASP A 138 -5.68 -4.31 18.30
C ASP A 138 -5.55 -5.72 18.89
N LYS A 139 -4.93 -5.90 20.07
CA LYS A 139 -4.75 -7.17 20.80
C LYS A 139 -6.06 -7.93 21.10
N HIS A 140 -7.18 -7.23 21.06
CA HIS A 140 -8.54 -7.76 21.26
C HIS A 140 -9.31 -7.98 19.95
N LYS A 141 -8.64 -7.96 18.80
CA LYS A 141 -9.24 -8.16 17.49
C LYS A 141 -8.60 -9.36 16.80
N GLU A 142 -9.38 -10.02 15.95
CA GLU A 142 -8.92 -11.09 15.10
C GLU A 142 -9.38 -10.80 13.67
N TYR A 143 -8.55 -11.21 12.70
CA TYR A 143 -8.78 -10.98 11.29
C TYR A 143 -8.93 -12.31 10.57
N PHE A 144 -9.84 -12.36 9.62
CA PHE A 144 -10.17 -13.56 8.87
C PHE A 144 -10.31 -13.25 7.39
N TYR A 145 -9.85 -14.18 6.56
CA TYR A 145 -10.21 -14.28 5.16
C TYR A 145 -11.41 -15.22 5.03
N ILE A 146 -12.47 -14.78 4.36
CA ILE A 146 -13.67 -15.56 4.12
C ILE A 146 -13.92 -15.63 2.62
N LYS A 147 -14.11 -16.84 2.11
CA LYS A 147 -14.52 -17.12 0.74
C LYS A 147 -15.80 -17.95 0.73
N LEU A 148 -16.87 -17.42 0.17
CA LEU A 148 -18.10 -18.17 -0.12
C LEU A 148 -18.08 -18.64 -1.57
N PHE A 149 -18.52 -19.86 -1.83
CA PHE A 149 -18.77 -20.38 -3.17
C PHE A 149 -20.27 -20.32 -3.46
N LEU A 150 -20.63 -19.87 -4.66
CA LEU A 150 -21.99 -19.59 -5.09
C LEU A 150 -22.40 -20.46 -6.28
N ASN A 151 -23.67 -20.88 -6.31
CA ASN A 151 -24.29 -21.51 -7.46
C ASN A 151 -24.90 -20.46 -8.40
N LYS A 152 -24.35 -20.35 -9.61
CA LYS A 152 -24.82 -19.42 -10.65
C LYS A 152 -26.19 -19.76 -11.22
N ASP A 153 -26.64 -21.00 -11.08
CA ASP A 153 -27.94 -21.44 -11.58
C ASP A 153 -29.10 -20.94 -10.72
N ILE A 154 -28.83 -20.45 -9.51
CA ILE A 154 -29.83 -19.86 -8.63
C ILE A 154 -30.19 -18.46 -9.11
N ASN A 155 -31.49 -18.21 -9.27
CA ASN A 155 -31.98 -16.89 -9.65
C ASN A 155 -31.52 -15.83 -8.65
N MET A 156 -30.98 -14.74 -9.18
CA MET A 156 -30.49 -13.61 -8.39
C MET A 156 -29.37 -13.96 -7.38
N PHE A 157 -28.58 -15.02 -7.61
CA PHE A 157 -27.43 -15.38 -6.76
C PHE A 157 -26.45 -14.21 -6.50
N HIS A 158 -26.39 -13.23 -7.39
CA HIS A 158 -25.58 -12.02 -7.22
C HIS A 158 -26.02 -11.15 -6.02
N LEU A 159 -27.25 -11.30 -5.52
CA LEU A 159 -27.77 -10.60 -4.33
C LEU A 159 -27.24 -11.20 -3.02
N THR A 160 -26.89 -12.49 -3.00
CA THR A 160 -26.32 -13.20 -1.86
C THR A 160 -25.14 -12.44 -1.26
N ARG A 161 -24.37 -11.78 -2.11
CA ARG A 161 -23.27 -10.89 -1.70
C ARG A 161 -23.70 -9.77 -0.74
N ASN A 162 -24.74 -9.03 -1.09
CA ASN A 162 -25.20 -7.90 -0.27
C ASN A 162 -25.82 -8.40 1.04
N ASN A 163 -26.56 -9.51 0.96
CA ASN A 163 -27.16 -10.17 2.11
C ASN A 163 -26.09 -10.64 3.10
N PHE A 164 -25.04 -11.30 2.60
CA PHE A 164 -23.94 -11.79 3.42
C PHE A 164 -23.15 -10.66 4.08
N LEU A 165 -22.86 -9.58 3.33
CA LEU A 165 -22.20 -8.41 3.89
C LEU A 165 -23.04 -7.73 4.99
N TYR A 166 -24.36 -7.65 4.81
CA TYR A 166 -25.27 -7.12 5.83
C TYR A 166 -25.31 -8.00 7.07
N TYR A 167 -25.32 -9.32 6.88
CA TYR A 167 -25.27 -10.30 7.96
C TYR A 167 -23.97 -10.18 8.79
N LEU A 168 -22.81 -10.19 8.14
CA LEU A 168 -21.51 -10.09 8.83
C LEU A 168 -21.31 -8.79 9.62
N LYS A 169 -21.92 -7.68 9.17
CA LYS A 169 -21.89 -6.38 9.87
C LYS A 169 -22.52 -6.41 11.26
N GLN A 170 -23.32 -7.43 11.57
CA GLN A 170 -23.94 -7.59 12.89
C GLN A 170 -22.92 -8.05 13.95
N PHE A 171 -21.86 -8.74 13.53
CA PHE A 171 -20.89 -9.35 14.45
C PHE A 171 -19.47 -8.76 14.34
N GLY A 172 -19.18 -8.02 13.26
CA GLY A 172 -17.85 -7.52 12.96
C GLY A 172 -17.83 -6.49 11.84
N LYS A 173 -16.63 -6.25 11.31
CA LYS A 173 -16.41 -5.33 10.19
C LYS A 173 -15.86 -6.10 8.98
N PRO A 174 -16.68 -6.36 7.95
CA PRO A 174 -16.17 -6.83 6.67
C PRO A 174 -15.48 -5.68 5.95
N PHE A 175 -14.23 -5.91 5.55
CA PHE A 175 -13.39 -5.03 4.76
C PHE A 175 -13.19 -5.61 3.37
N ASN A 176 -12.66 -4.77 2.50
CA ASN A 176 -12.07 -5.14 1.22
C ASN A 176 -12.95 -5.99 0.30
N PHE A 177 -13.59 -5.31 -0.65
CA PHE A 177 -14.33 -5.93 -1.74
C PHE A 177 -13.59 -5.64 -3.06
N THR A 178 -13.34 -6.66 -3.88
CA THR A 178 -13.16 -6.46 -5.33
C THR A 178 -13.46 -7.74 -6.11
N PRO A 179 -13.92 -7.67 -7.37
CA PRO A 179 -13.33 -6.86 -8.45
C PRO A 179 -14.21 -5.71 -8.95
N SER A 180 -13.56 -4.58 -9.17
CA SER A 180 -14.14 -3.27 -9.49
C SER A 180 -14.53 -3.10 -10.96
N ASN A 181 -14.46 -4.16 -11.78
CA ASN A 181 -14.65 -4.07 -13.23
C ASN A 181 -15.43 -5.23 -13.88
N LEU A 182 -16.10 -6.08 -13.13
CA LEU A 182 -16.81 -7.24 -13.69
C LEU A 182 -18.14 -7.38 -12.94
N GLU A 183 -19.26 -7.37 -13.67
CA GLU A 183 -20.60 -7.34 -13.09
C GLU A 183 -20.78 -8.47 -12.05
N ASN A 184 -21.50 -8.17 -10.96
CA ASN A 184 -21.72 -9.12 -9.85
C ASN A 184 -22.30 -10.47 -10.31
N THR A 185 -22.87 -10.51 -11.51
CA THR A 185 -23.51 -11.63 -12.21
C THR A 185 -22.53 -12.65 -12.79
N PHE A 186 -21.20 -12.41 -12.77
CA PHE A 186 -20.24 -13.33 -13.39
C PHE A 186 -19.56 -14.32 -12.43
N TYR A 187 -19.69 -14.14 -11.12
CA TYR A 187 -18.83 -14.84 -10.14
C TYR A 187 -19.58 -15.83 -9.26
N ASP A 188 -19.09 -17.05 -9.25
CA ASP A 188 -19.54 -18.17 -8.40
C ASP A 188 -18.83 -18.13 -7.04
N TYR A 189 -18.39 -16.96 -6.58
CA TYR A 189 -17.85 -16.79 -5.24
C TYR A 189 -17.87 -15.35 -4.75
N ILE A 190 -17.70 -15.20 -3.44
CA ILE A 190 -17.49 -13.93 -2.73
C ILE A 190 -16.23 -14.09 -1.90
N ILE A 191 -15.33 -13.10 -1.96
CA ILE A 191 -14.18 -13.01 -1.07
C ILE A 191 -14.29 -11.74 -0.26
N LEU A 192 -14.00 -11.86 1.03
CA LEU A 192 -13.95 -10.72 1.91
C LEU A 192 -12.95 -10.93 3.05
N ASP A 193 -12.47 -9.80 3.49
CA ASP A 193 -11.63 -9.61 4.65
C ASP A 193 -12.56 -9.31 5.85
N TYR A 194 -12.37 -9.93 7.02
CA TYR A 194 -13.31 -9.83 8.14
C TYR A 194 -12.61 -9.61 9.49
N LYS A 195 -12.90 -8.47 10.14
CA LYS A 195 -12.37 -8.13 11.47
C LYS A 195 -13.43 -8.34 12.54
N VAL A 196 -13.09 -9.11 13.57
CA VAL A 196 -13.97 -9.41 14.72
C VAL A 196 -13.27 -9.16 16.05
N VAL A 197 -14.02 -9.27 17.15
CA VAL A 197 -13.45 -9.30 18.51
C VAL A 197 -12.78 -10.65 18.72
N LYS A 198 -11.68 -10.66 19.46
CA LYS A 198 -10.96 -11.89 19.80
C LYS A 198 -11.86 -12.89 20.51
N GLY A 199 -11.86 -14.14 20.05
CA GLY A 199 -12.71 -15.21 20.58
C GLY A 199 -14.10 -15.27 19.96
N THR A 200 -14.40 -14.44 18.95
CA THR A 200 -15.60 -14.59 18.13
C THR A 200 -15.48 -15.85 17.28
N ASP A 201 -16.50 -16.72 17.35
CA ASP A 201 -16.59 -17.94 16.55
C ASP A 201 -17.05 -17.62 15.13
N VAL A 202 -16.09 -17.30 14.26
CA VAL A 202 -16.36 -16.91 12.87
C VAL A 202 -16.89 -18.07 12.04
N ASP A 203 -16.43 -19.29 12.30
CA ASP A 203 -16.92 -20.49 11.58
C ASP A 203 -18.42 -20.68 11.82
N LYS A 204 -18.84 -20.59 13.08
CA LYS A 204 -20.25 -20.64 13.43
C LYS A 204 -21.06 -19.55 12.73
N ILE A 205 -20.60 -18.29 12.79
CA ILE A 205 -21.28 -17.16 12.13
C ILE A 205 -21.49 -17.44 10.64
N VAL A 206 -20.45 -17.85 9.91
CA VAL A 206 -20.57 -18.10 8.47
C VAL A 206 -21.47 -19.30 8.19
N SER A 207 -21.37 -20.37 8.98
CA SER A 207 -22.20 -21.58 8.80
C SER A 207 -23.70 -21.35 9.05
N GLU A 208 -24.05 -20.38 9.89
CA GLU A 208 -25.44 -20.03 10.21
C GLU A 208 -26.09 -19.13 9.15
N PHE A 209 -25.31 -18.56 8.21
CA PHE A 209 -25.85 -17.79 7.10
C PHE A 209 -26.57 -18.70 6.11
N GLN A 210 -27.88 -18.48 5.94
CA GLN A 210 -28.75 -19.27 5.06
C GLN A 210 -29.07 -18.50 3.78
N ASP A 211 -28.54 -18.95 2.65
CA ASP A 211 -28.87 -18.43 1.32
C ASP A 211 -28.70 -19.57 0.30
N GLU A 212 -29.72 -19.81 -0.53
CA GLU A 212 -29.78 -20.95 -1.46
C GLU A 212 -28.66 -20.93 -2.50
N ALA A 213 -28.08 -19.76 -2.78
CA ALA A 213 -26.95 -19.66 -3.67
C ALA A 213 -25.64 -20.15 -3.04
N VAL A 214 -25.50 -20.18 -1.72
CA VAL A 214 -24.23 -20.58 -1.07
C VAL A 214 -24.08 -22.10 -1.09
N VAL A 215 -23.01 -22.57 -1.74
CA VAL A 215 -22.70 -23.99 -1.90
C VAL A 215 -21.70 -24.46 -0.86
N ASP A 216 -20.70 -23.64 -0.57
CA ASP A 216 -19.59 -23.97 0.33
C ASP A 216 -18.91 -22.69 0.83
N TYR A 217 -18.03 -22.82 1.82
CA TYR A 217 -17.20 -21.72 2.29
C TYR A 217 -15.82 -22.16 2.78
N LYS A 218 -14.86 -21.24 2.72
CA LYS A 218 -13.52 -21.37 3.29
C LYS A 218 -13.24 -20.19 4.20
N ILE A 219 -12.78 -20.47 5.42
CA ILE A 219 -12.36 -19.46 6.39
C ILE A 219 -10.90 -19.70 6.73
N MET A 220 -10.12 -18.62 6.79
CA MET A 220 -8.74 -18.67 7.26
C MET A 220 -8.50 -17.52 8.23
N LYS A 221 -7.96 -17.83 9.41
CA LYS A 221 -7.52 -16.81 10.36
C LYS A 221 -6.21 -16.19 9.88
N ILE A 222 -6.14 -14.87 9.90
CA ILE A 222 -4.96 -14.08 9.58
C ILE A 222 -4.20 -13.83 10.89
N GLU A 223 -2.91 -14.16 10.92
CA GLU A 223 -2.07 -13.95 12.10
C GLU A 223 -1.70 -12.47 12.28
N ASP A 224 -1.65 -12.00 13.53
CA ASP A 224 -1.47 -10.58 13.88
C ASP A 224 -0.14 -9.96 13.37
N ASN A 225 0.86 -10.79 13.07
CA ASN A 225 2.21 -10.35 12.66
C ASN A 225 2.46 -10.48 11.15
N VAL A 226 1.42 -10.80 10.38
CA VAL A 226 1.49 -11.10 8.96
C VAL A 226 0.70 -10.06 8.19
N ASN A 227 1.33 -9.38 7.22
CA ASN A 227 0.58 -8.54 6.30
C ASN A 227 0.05 -9.41 5.16
N VAL A 228 -1.28 -9.45 5.04
CA VAL A 228 -1.94 -10.07 3.90
C VAL A 228 -2.12 -9.02 2.81
N TYR A 229 -1.61 -9.34 1.63
CA TYR A 229 -1.75 -8.54 0.44
C TYR A 229 -2.61 -9.26 -0.58
N ASN A 230 -3.56 -8.53 -1.15
CA ASN A 230 -4.22 -8.90 -2.38
C ASN A 230 -3.37 -8.39 -3.55
N ILE A 231 -2.83 -9.31 -4.35
CA ILE A 231 -2.02 -9.03 -5.54
C ILE A 231 -2.76 -9.53 -6.78
N LYS A 232 -3.01 -8.63 -7.72
CA LYS A 232 -3.66 -8.92 -9.00
C LYS A 232 -2.69 -8.78 -10.14
N PHE A 233 -2.52 -9.84 -10.90
CA PHE A 233 -1.67 -9.90 -12.09
C PHE A 233 -2.55 -9.87 -13.33
N TYR A 234 -2.38 -8.86 -14.18
CA TYR A 234 -3.06 -8.74 -15.46
C TYR A 234 -2.11 -9.14 -16.59
N TYR A 235 -2.50 -10.11 -17.40
CA TYR A 235 -1.67 -10.69 -18.46
C TYR A 235 -2.02 -10.12 -19.85
N LYS A 236 -1.02 -10.05 -20.75
CA LYS A 236 -1.18 -9.58 -22.15
C LYS A 236 -1.98 -10.56 -22.98
N THR A 237 -1.67 -11.85 -22.85
CA THR A 237 -2.32 -12.92 -23.59
C THR A 237 -2.91 -13.96 -22.64
N GLN A 238 -4.04 -14.53 -23.04
CA GLN A 238 -4.78 -15.51 -22.27
C GLN A 238 -3.89 -16.70 -21.92
N LYS A 239 -3.63 -16.93 -20.63
CA LYS A 239 -2.85 -18.08 -20.22
C LYS A 239 -3.03 -18.46 -18.74
N TYR A 240 -3.28 -19.75 -18.59
CA TYR A 240 -3.19 -20.61 -17.41
C TYR A 240 -4.47 -20.84 -16.59
N SER A 241 -4.90 -22.11 -16.63
CA SER A 241 -5.90 -22.73 -15.74
C SER A 241 -5.31 -23.13 -14.38
N THR A 242 -4.03 -22.83 -14.16
CA THR A 242 -3.23 -23.20 -12.99
C THR A 242 -2.40 -22.00 -12.56
N PRO A 243 -2.15 -21.81 -11.26
CA PRO A 243 -1.28 -20.75 -10.81
C PRO A 243 0.07 -20.82 -11.53
N ASP A 244 0.39 -19.75 -12.28
CA ASP A 244 1.65 -19.45 -12.96
C ASP A 244 2.89 -19.69 -12.05
N PRO A 245 4.04 -20.18 -12.56
CA PRO A 245 5.29 -20.23 -11.79
C PRO A 245 5.71 -18.93 -11.09
N ILE A 246 5.16 -17.76 -11.45
CA ILE A 246 5.24 -16.50 -10.69
C ILE A 246 4.88 -16.67 -9.20
N PHE A 247 3.99 -17.60 -8.89
CA PHE A 247 3.47 -17.88 -7.56
C PHE A 247 4.45 -18.58 -6.61
N GLU A 248 5.51 -19.21 -7.13
CA GLU A 248 6.49 -19.97 -6.32
C GLU A 248 7.28 -19.08 -5.34
N ASN A 249 7.36 -17.77 -5.59
CA ASN A 249 8.11 -16.83 -4.76
C ASN A 249 7.25 -16.18 -3.66
N PHE A 250 5.93 -16.37 -3.70
CA PHE A 250 4.99 -15.78 -2.76
C PHE A 250 4.46 -16.83 -1.80
N ASN A 251 4.24 -16.44 -0.54
CA ASN A 251 3.55 -17.31 0.41
C ASN A 251 2.04 -17.20 0.17
N ILE A 252 1.50 -18.03 -0.72
CA ILE A 252 0.11 -17.91 -1.19
C ILE A 252 -0.86 -18.49 -0.18
N ILE A 253 -1.86 -17.68 0.14
CA ILE A 253 -3.00 -18.00 1.01
C ILE A 253 -4.16 -18.56 0.18
N ASP A 254 -4.49 -17.85 -0.91
CA ASP A 254 -5.51 -18.26 -1.87
C ASP A 254 -5.21 -17.62 -3.23
N SER A 255 -5.71 -18.23 -4.30
CA SER A 255 -5.60 -17.64 -5.63
C SER A 255 -6.82 -17.98 -6.47
N ASN A 256 -7.20 -17.07 -7.36
CA ASN A 256 -8.24 -17.29 -8.35
C ASN A 256 -7.70 -16.86 -9.71
N CYS A 257 -7.74 -17.78 -10.67
CA CYS A 257 -7.31 -17.52 -12.04
C CYS A 257 -8.54 -17.22 -12.90
N TYR A 258 -8.48 -16.12 -13.62
CA TYR A 258 -9.41 -15.72 -14.67
C TYR A 258 -8.68 -15.72 -16.02
N GLU A 259 -9.41 -15.40 -17.08
CA GLU A 259 -8.91 -15.45 -18.46
C GLU A 259 -7.61 -14.65 -18.68
N THR A 260 -7.54 -13.44 -18.14
CA THR A 260 -6.41 -12.50 -18.29
C THR A 260 -5.99 -11.87 -16.96
N LEU A 261 -6.53 -12.36 -15.85
CA LEU A 261 -6.31 -11.82 -14.52
C LEU A 261 -6.06 -12.99 -13.57
N VAL A 262 -5.07 -12.87 -12.71
CA VAL A 262 -4.95 -13.74 -11.54
C VAL A 262 -5.02 -12.90 -10.29
N ASP A 263 -5.94 -13.25 -9.40
CA ASP A 263 -6.18 -12.58 -8.13
C ASP A 263 -5.68 -13.45 -6.99
N CYS A 264 -4.62 -13.02 -6.31
CA CYS A 264 -3.88 -13.81 -5.34
C CYS A 264 -3.82 -13.11 -3.99
N TYR A 265 -4.03 -13.86 -2.92
CA TYR A 265 -3.78 -13.43 -1.55
C TYR A 265 -2.45 -14.02 -1.09
N VAL A 266 -1.55 -13.17 -0.62
CA VAL A 266 -0.20 -13.57 -0.21
C VAL A 266 0.13 -13.02 1.18
N ASN A 267 0.98 -13.74 1.89
CA ASN A 267 1.60 -13.31 3.14
C ASN A 267 2.99 -12.73 2.86
N GLU A 268 3.15 -11.42 3.04
CA GLU A 268 4.43 -10.74 2.80
C GLU A 268 4.71 -9.73 3.93
N GLN A 269 5.97 -9.36 4.16
CA GLN A 269 6.32 -8.44 5.25
C GLN A 269 5.99 -6.98 4.90
N SER A 270 6.25 -6.55 3.67
CA SER A 270 6.02 -5.18 3.20
C SER A 270 5.70 -5.11 1.70
N ASN A 271 5.20 -3.96 1.23
CA ASN A 271 5.06 -3.68 -0.21
C ASN A 271 6.42 -3.72 -0.93
N ILE A 272 7.52 -3.37 -0.25
CA ILE A 272 8.87 -3.41 -0.81
C ILE A 272 9.27 -4.85 -1.11
N ASP A 273 8.98 -5.80 -0.20
CA ASP A 273 9.29 -7.22 -0.43
C ASP A 273 8.52 -7.78 -1.62
N ILE A 274 7.27 -7.33 -1.82
CA ILE A 274 6.48 -7.67 -3.00
C ILE A 274 7.16 -7.13 -4.26
N ILE A 275 7.52 -5.85 -4.28
CA ILE A 275 8.20 -5.22 -5.41
C ILE A 275 9.54 -5.93 -5.71
N ASP A 276 10.30 -6.28 -4.67
CA ASP A 276 11.59 -6.95 -4.80
C ASP A 276 11.45 -8.36 -5.39
N LYS A 277 10.46 -9.14 -4.94
CA LYS A 277 10.11 -10.43 -5.55
C LYS A 277 9.63 -10.29 -6.99
N LEU A 278 8.86 -9.24 -7.29
CA LEU A 278 8.46 -8.87 -8.65
C LEU A 278 9.63 -8.32 -9.47
N PHE A 279 10.74 -7.92 -8.86
CA PHE A 279 11.93 -7.44 -9.57
C PHE A 279 12.88 -8.60 -9.95
N HIS A 280 12.96 -9.65 -9.16
CA HIS A 280 13.92 -10.74 -9.37
C HIS A 280 13.42 -11.91 -10.25
N ARG A 281 12.22 -11.81 -10.83
CA ARG A 281 11.62 -12.82 -11.73
C ARG A 281 11.40 -12.30 -13.16
N ASP A 282 11.35 -13.18 -14.14
CA ASP A 282 10.97 -12.81 -15.52
C ASP A 282 9.44 -12.72 -15.67
N PHE A 283 8.92 -11.57 -16.13
CA PHE A 283 7.47 -11.28 -16.26
C PHE A 283 7.08 -10.89 -17.69
N TRP A 284 7.42 -11.71 -18.67
CA TRP A 284 7.34 -11.30 -20.09
C TRP A 284 5.89 -11.07 -20.57
N ASP A 285 4.92 -11.70 -19.91
CA ASP A 285 3.50 -11.70 -20.29
C ASP A 285 2.58 -10.92 -19.32
N VAL A 286 3.12 -10.29 -18.26
CA VAL A 286 2.33 -9.47 -17.30
C VAL A 286 2.41 -7.99 -17.70
N ASP A 287 1.25 -7.32 -17.77
CA ASP A 287 1.10 -5.90 -18.11
C ASP A 287 0.94 -4.99 -16.87
N LEU A 288 0.24 -5.49 -15.85
CA LEU A 288 -0.10 -4.69 -14.66
C LEU A 288 -0.14 -5.59 -13.44
N VAL A 289 0.45 -5.10 -12.35
CA VAL A 289 0.28 -5.67 -11.02
C VAL A 289 -0.41 -4.66 -10.11
N ILE A 290 -1.51 -5.06 -9.47
CA ILE A 290 -2.15 -4.25 -8.42
C ILE A 290 -1.87 -4.91 -7.09
N VAL A 291 -1.33 -4.17 -6.13
CA VAL A 291 -1.04 -4.64 -4.77
C VAL A 291 -1.91 -3.85 -3.79
N LYS A 292 -2.59 -4.56 -2.88
CA LYS A 292 -3.45 -3.94 -1.89
C LYS A 292 -3.29 -4.65 -0.55
N ARG A 293 -2.84 -3.93 0.48
CA ARG A 293 -2.85 -4.41 1.87
C ARG A 293 -4.24 -4.21 2.50
N PHE A 294 -4.52 -4.99 3.53
CA PHE A 294 -5.69 -4.84 4.40
C PHE A 294 -5.83 -3.38 4.91
N ASP A 295 -6.91 -2.73 4.46
CA ASP A 295 -7.25 -1.30 4.62
C ASP A 295 -6.15 -0.28 4.24
N GLU A 296 -5.37 -0.57 3.20
CA GLU A 296 -4.61 0.44 2.45
C GLU A 296 -5.28 0.76 1.11
N ARG A 297 -4.95 1.93 0.53
CA ARG A 297 -5.33 2.23 -0.86
C ARG A 297 -4.57 1.29 -1.79
N GLU A 298 -5.22 0.89 -2.88
CA GLU A 298 -4.61 0.09 -3.94
C GLU A 298 -3.35 0.78 -4.46
N SER A 299 -2.22 0.07 -4.34
CA SER A 299 -0.97 0.41 -5.00
C SER A 299 -0.95 -0.26 -6.37
N ARG A 300 -0.55 0.47 -7.39
CA ARG A 300 -0.55 -0.01 -8.79
C ARG A 300 0.88 0.04 -9.29
N ILE A 301 1.39 -1.14 -9.63
CA ILE A 301 2.73 -1.37 -10.14
C ILE A 301 2.59 -1.71 -11.63
N PHE A 302 3.05 -0.82 -12.50
CA PHE A 302 3.04 -1.11 -13.93
C PHE A 302 4.26 -1.96 -14.29
N VAL A 303 4.06 -3.06 -15.03
CA VAL A 303 5.15 -3.92 -15.46
C VAL A 303 5.32 -3.77 -16.97
N LEU A 304 6.43 -3.16 -17.37
CA LEU A 304 6.77 -2.87 -18.75
C LEU A 304 7.85 -3.83 -19.22
N THR A 305 7.54 -4.65 -20.23
CA THR A 305 8.50 -5.57 -20.84
C THR A 305 8.62 -5.30 -22.35
N ASP A 306 9.87 -5.23 -22.83
CA ASP A 306 10.25 -5.02 -24.24
C ASP A 306 9.67 -3.74 -24.88
N ILE A 307 9.84 -2.58 -24.25
CA ILE A 307 9.33 -1.31 -24.81
C ILE A 307 10.15 -0.90 -26.05
N MET A 308 9.56 -1.10 -27.22
CA MET A 308 10.15 -0.74 -28.51
C MET A 308 9.19 0.08 -29.36
N LYS A 309 9.70 0.77 -30.37
CA LYS A 309 8.93 1.64 -31.27
C LYS A 309 7.65 0.99 -31.80
N TYR A 310 7.64 -0.32 -32.03
CA TYR A 310 6.48 -1.04 -32.58
C TYR A 310 5.36 -1.33 -31.56
N ASN A 311 5.61 -1.28 -30.25
CA ASN A 311 4.60 -1.55 -29.21
C ASN A 311 4.38 -0.37 -28.23
N VAL A 312 5.07 0.76 -28.43
CA VAL A 312 4.87 1.99 -27.64
C VAL A 312 3.41 2.46 -27.63
N ASP A 313 2.68 2.36 -28.74
CA ASP A 313 1.28 2.81 -28.79
C ASP A 313 0.32 1.87 -28.06
N TYR A 314 0.64 0.56 -28.01
CA TYR A 314 -0.07 -0.39 -27.14
C TYR A 314 0.06 0.02 -25.67
N PHE A 315 1.28 0.33 -25.22
CA PHE A 315 1.51 0.76 -23.84
C PHE A 315 0.83 2.09 -23.54
N LYS A 316 0.87 3.09 -24.44
CA LYS A 316 0.15 4.35 -24.25
C LYS A 316 -1.37 4.14 -24.12
N PHE A 317 -1.94 3.26 -24.94
CA PHE A 317 -3.36 2.93 -24.88
C PHE A 317 -3.70 2.29 -23.53
N ARG A 318 -2.98 1.24 -23.12
CA ARG A 318 -3.19 0.54 -21.84
C ARG A 318 -3.02 1.46 -20.63
N ILE A 319 -1.98 2.30 -20.64
CA ILE A 319 -1.74 3.33 -19.64
C ILE A 319 -2.95 4.29 -19.59
N THR A 320 -3.44 4.79 -20.72
CA THR A 320 -4.61 5.68 -20.75
C THR A 320 -5.87 4.98 -20.20
N GLU A 321 -6.17 3.77 -20.66
CA GLU A 321 -7.36 2.98 -20.26
C GLU A 321 -7.38 2.66 -18.75
N ILE A 322 -6.21 2.36 -18.17
CA ILE A 322 -6.11 1.96 -16.75
C ILE A 322 -6.03 3.20 -15.81
N LEU A 323 -5.60 4.36 -16.32
CA LEU A 323 -5.19 5.53 -15.52
C LEU A 323 -6.08 6.75 -15.65
N GLU A 324 -7.24 6.66 -16.31
CA GLU A 324 -8.18 7.79 -16.43
C GLU A 324 -8.55 8.43 -15.08
N ASP A 325 -8.42 7.73 -13.94
CA ASP A 325 -8.84 8.24 -12.63
C ASP A 325 -7.91 7.95 -11.42
N LYS A 326 -6.74 7.29 -11.56
CA LYS A 326 -6.00 6.77 -10.37
C LYS A 326 -4.47 6.98 -10.38
N LYS A 327 -3.89 7.14 -9.18
CA LYS A 327 -2.44 7.36 -8.92
C LYS A 327 -1.64 6.05 -9.10
N ILE A 328 -0.54 6.10 -9.86
CA ILE A 328 0.46 5.01 -9.94
C ILE A 328 1.39 5.11 -8.74
N SER A 329 1.69 3.98 -8.10
CA SER A 329 2.69 3.92 -7.03
C SER A 329 4.08 3.62 -7.55
N ASP A 330 4.19 2.73 -8.55
CA ASP A 330 5.50 2.31 -9.06
C ASP A 330 5.47 1.82 -10.52
N ILE A 331 6.63 1.83 -11.18
CA ILE A 331 6.83 1.28 -12.54
C ILE A 331 8.08 0.42 -12.58
N ILE A 332 7.86 -0.88 -12.80
CA ILE A 332 8.94 -1.84 -13.04
C ILE A 332 9.07 -2.00 -14.55
N TYR A 333 10.27 -1.79 -15.09
CA TYR A 333 10.58 -2.12 -16.48
C TYR A 333 11.68 -3.18 -16.52
N LYS A 334 11.55 -4.11 -17.45
CA LYS A 334 12.57 -5.14 -17.72
C LYS A 334 12.78 -5.26 -19.22
N SER A 335 13.93 -5.81 -19.59
CA SER A 335 14.37 -6.14 -20.95
C SER A 335 14.73 -4.96 -21.87
N ARG A 336 14.82 -5.19 -23.19
CA ARG A 336 15.42 -4.27 -24.16
C ARG A 336 14.52 -3.06 -24.41
N ILE A 337 15.09 -1.87 -24.27
CA ILE A 337 14.39 -0.60 -24.53
C ILE A 337 15.09 0.12 -25.68
N ASP A 338 14.32 0.55 -26.68
CA ASP A 338 14.83 1.43 -27.73
C ASP A 338 14.60 2.91 -27.42
N PHE A 339 15.10 3.80 -28.27
CA PHE A 339 14.97 5.24 -28.05
C PHE A 339 13.52 5.71 -27.89
N SER A 340 12.56 5.10 -28.61
CA SER A 340 11.14 5.44 -28.49
C SER A 340 10.55 4.95 -27.16
N GLY A 341 11.01 3.79 -26.67
CA GLY A 341 10.66 3.31 -25.34
C GLY A 341 11.21 4.19 -24.21
N LEU A 342 12.45 4.67 -24.31
CA LEU A 342 13.03 5.63 -23.36
C LEU A 342 12.22 6.95 -23.30
N GLN A 343 11.79 7.46 -24.45
CA GLN A 343 10.95 8.65 -24.53
C GLN A 343 9.57 8.44 -23.90
N LEU A 344 9.01 7.24 -24.01
CA LEU A 344 7.75 6.89 -23.35
C LEU A 344 7.93 6.87 -21.84
N LEU A 345 8.98 6.21 -21.35
CA LEU A 345 9.30 6.17 -19.92
C LEU A 345 9.41 7.59 -19.37
N GLU A 346 10.24 8.47 -19.95
CA GLU A 346 10.46 9.85 -19.46
C GLU A 346 9.15 10.62 -19.30
N LYS A 347 8.24 10.48 -20.27
CA LYS A 347 6.90 11.08 -20.18
C LYS A 347 6.06 10.54 -19.04
N ILE A 348 6.15 9.23 -18.76
CA ILE A 348 5.42 8.61 -17.66
C ILE A 348 6.00 9.08 -16.32
N LYS A 349 7.33 9.16 -16.19
CA LYS A 349 8.00 9.70 -15.00
C LYS A 349 7.60 11.14 -14.72
N GLU A 350 7.62 12.02 -15.72
CA GLU A 350 7.16 13.41 -15.58
C GLU A 350 5.69 13.49 -15.14
N LYS A 351 4.83 12.63 -15.70
CA LYS A 351 3.38 12.68 -15.47
C LYS A 351 2.96 12.09 -14.12
N TYR A 352 3.65 11.07 -13.62
CA TYR A 352 3.24 10.31 -12.43
C TYR A 352 4.23 10.39 -11.25
N ASN A 353 5.35 11.11 -11.39
CA ASN A 353 6.38 11.31 -10.37
C ASN A 353 6.88 9.98 -9.76
N VAL A 354 7.24 9.04 -10.64
CA VAL A 354 7.66 7.68 -10.30
C VAL A 354 9.16 7.52 -10.54
N GLU A 355 9.84 6.79 -9.66
CA GLU A 355 11.23 6.40 -9.90
C GLU A 355 11.33 5.18 -10.82
N TYR A 356 12.43 5.10 -11.56
CA TYR A 356 12.79 3.94 -12.33
C TYR A 356 13.62 3.02 -11.46
N ALA A 357 13.15 1.80 -11.18
CA ALA A 357 14.02 0.72 -10.73
C ALA A 357 14.89 0.24 -11.91
N GLY A 358 15.86 1.07 -12.30
CA GLY A 358 16.91 0.70 -13.24
C GLY A 358 18.11 0.12 -12.51
N TYR A 359 18.03 -1.14 -12.09
CA TYR A 359 19.26 -1.88 -11.80
C TYR A 359 19.82 -2.34 -13.14
N ASN A 360 20.71 -1.51 -13.69
CA ASN A 360 21.54 -1.89 -14.83
C ASN A 360 22.17 -3.27 -14.56
N VAL A 361 21.88 -4.23 -15.43
CA VAL A 361 22.83 -5.30 -15.74
C VAL A 361 23.30 -5.07 -17.16
#